data_AF-A0A9D6Z5X8-F1
#
_entry.id   AF-A0A9D6Z5X8-F1
#
_cell.length_a   1.000
_cell.length_b   1.000
_cell.length_c   1.000
_cell.angle_alpha   90.00
_cell.angle_beta   90.00
_cell.angle_gamma   90.00
#
_symmetry.space_group_name_H-M   'P 1'
#
loop_
_entity.id
_entity.type
_entity.pdbx_description
1 polymer ?
#
loop_
_entity_poly.entity_id
_entity_poly.type
_entity_poly.pdbx_seq_one_letter_code
_entity_poly.pdbx_strand_id
1 'polypeptide(L)'
;MRAPYLNGHATTSVAIASPSIVEMVRCASHKKHRLAMIAGFVLGGWIPITTYSIIHWHVQSMPLLWLLVAGGLVYSALTVYQWAKLAFHQSLKAIGFVVLLEGAMTFVPDPWIGVPCLFLLVIINGLATGTTLALDHHQHRRELPHPHSRLRPQRDLVRG
;
A
#
# COMPACT_ATOMS: atom_id res chain seq x y z
N MET A 1 -31.65 -45.30 -25.38
CA MET A 1 -30.39 -44.57 -25.59
C MET A 1 -30.60 -43.11 -25.16
N ARG A 2 -30.03 -42.71 -24.03
CA ARG A 2 -30.06 -41.31 -23.54
C ARG A 2 -28.74 -40.65 -23.95
N ALA A 3 -28.81 -39.53 -24.68
CA ALA A 3 -27.65 -38.70 -24.96
C ALA A 3 -27.27 -37.90 -23.69
N PRO A 4 -25.97 -37.76 -23.38
CA PRO A 4 -25.51 -37.04 -22.19
C PRO A 4 -25.67 -35.52 -22.33
N TYR A 5 -26.22 -34.90 -21.28
CA TYR A 5 -26.19 -33.47 -21.03
C TYR A 5 -24.73 -33.01 -20.89
N LEU A 6 -24.25 -32.22 -21.85
CA LEU A 6 -23.03 -31.43 -21.70
C LEU A 6 -23.35 -30.22 -20.82
N ASN A 7 -23.17 -30.37 -19.51
CA ASN A 7 -23.08 -29.25 -18.58
C ASN A 7 -21.76 -28.51 -18.82
N GLY A 8 -21.75 -27.59 -19.79
CA GLY A 8 -20.75 -26.56 -19.88
C GLY A 8 -20.92 -25.59 -18.71
N HIS A 9 -20.22 -25.85 -17.60
CA HIS A 9 -19.99 -24.82 -16.59
C HIS A 9 -19.07 -23.77 -17.20
N ALA A 10 -19.68 -22.76 -17.82
CA ALA A 10 -19.03 -21.48 -18.06
C ALA A 10 -18.65 -20.91 -16.69
N THR A 11 -17.41 -21.13 -16.27
CA THR A 11 -16.78 -20.38 -15.21
C THR A 11 -16.60 -18.96 -15.73
N THR A 12 -17.64 -18.14 -15.57
CA THR A 12 -17.51 -16.69 -15.64
C THR A 12 -16.48 -16.31 -14.59
N SER A 13 -15.23 -16.15 -15.03
CA SER A 13 -14.18 -15.48 -14.27
C SER A 13 -14.73 -14.10 -13.97
N VAL A 14 -15.34 -13.95 -12.79
CA VAL A 14 -15.73 -12.65 -12.28
C VAL A 14 -14.41 -11.91 -12.13
N ALA A 15 -14.11 -11.02 -13.07
CA ALA A 15 -12.97 -10.12 -12.96
C ALA A 15 -13.15 -9.38 -11.63
N ILE A 16 -12.35 -9.76 -10.63
CA ILE A 16 -12.36 -9.10 -9.33
C ILE A 16 -11.82 -7.70 -9.61
N ALA A 17 -12.73 -6.72 -9.68
CA ALA A 17 -12.36 -5.32 -9.84
C ALA A 17 -11.34 -4.98 -8.75
N SER A 18 -10.17 -4.49 -9.14
CA SER A 18 -9.16 -4.05 -8.19
C SER A 18 -9.79 -2.95 -7.32
N PRO A 19 -9.73 -3.06 -5.99
CA PRO A 19 -10.38 -2.10 -5.11
C PRO A 19 -9.84 -0.71 -5.36
N SER A 20 -10.72 0.28 -5.37
CA SER A 20 -10.32 1.69 -5.50
C SER A 20 -9.47 2.13 -4.30
N ILE A 21 -8.64 3.17 -4.46
CA ILE A 21 -7.83 3.73 -3.36
C ILE A 21 -8.72 4.08 -2.14
N VAL A 22 -9.90 4.63 -2.40
CA VAL A 22 -10.86 4.99 -1.35
C VAL A 22 -11.33 3.75 -0.57
N GLU A 23 -11.61 2.66 -1.27
CA GLU A 23 -11.98 1.39 -0.64
C GLU A 23 -10.83 0.76 0.14
N MET A 24 -9.60 0.81 -0.39
CA MET A 24 -8.41 0.35 0.31
C MET A 24 -8.22 1.10 1.64
N VAL A 25 -8.29 2.43 1.59
CA VAL A 25 -8.15 3.28 2.79
C VAL A 25 -9.30 3.05 3.76
N ARG A 26 -10.55 2.95 3.28
CA ARG A 26 -11.72 2.69 4.12
C ARG A 26 -11.62 1.34 4.83
N CYS A 27 -11.20 0.29 4.11
CA CYS A 27 -11.03 -1.04 4.67
C CYS A 27 -9.90 -1.07 5.71
N ALA A 28 -8.75 -0.48 5.38
CA ALA A 28 -7.58 -0.42 6.25
C ALA A 28 -7.81 0.42 7.52
N SER A 29 -8.63 1.46 7.42
CA SER A 29 -8.95 2.36 8.55
C SER A 29 -9.92 1.74 9.56
N HIS A 30 -10.50 0.57 9.27
CA HIS A 30 -11.38 -0.11 10.20
C HIS A 30 -10.65 -0.48 11.49
N LYS A 31 -11.33 -0.41 12.65
CA LYS A 31 -10.72 -0.61 13.99
C LYS A 31 -9.89 -1.90 14.10
N LYS A 32 -10.28 -2.95 13.39
CA LYS A 32 -9.60 -4.25 13.36
C LYS A 32 -8.22 -4.23 12.69
N HIS A 33 -7.96 -3.29 11.78
CA HIS A 33 -6.72 -3.20 10.99
C HIS A 33 -5.94 -1.90 11.25
N ARG A 34 -6.45 -1.03 12.13
CA ARG A 34 -5.88 0.29 12.41
C ARG A 34 -4.43 0.26 12.89
N LEU A 35 -4.03 -0.76 13.66
CA LEU A 35 -2.63 -0.88 14.10
C LEU A 35 -1.69 -1.15 12.92
N ALA A 36 -2.07 -2.09 12.04
CA ALA A 36 -1.32 -2.38 10.81
C ALA A 36 -1.27 -1.16 9.88
N MET A 37 -2.39 -0.44 9.76
CA MET A 37 -2.44 0.82 9.01
C MET A 37 -1.47 1.87 9.56
N ILE A 38 -1.46 2.10 10.88
CA ILE A 38 -0.56 3.08 11.51
C ILE A 38 0.90 2.65 11.38
N ALA A 39 1.20 1.38 11.64
CA ALA A 39 2.55 0.86 11.51
C ALA A 39 3.08 1.03 10.07
N GLY A 40 2.29 0.63 9.08
CA GLY A 40 2.65 0.83 7.68
C GLY A 40 2.73 2.31 7.30
N PHE A 41 1.88 3.18 7.87
CA PHE A 41 1.96 4.62 7.64
C PHE A 41 3.27 5.22 8.14
N VAL A 42 3.67 4.87 9.35
CA VAL A 42 4.96 5.32 9.91
C VAL A 42 6.12 4.80 9.07
N LEU A 43 6.12 3.51 8.71
CA LEU A 43 7.17 2.91 7.89
C LEU A 43 7.28 3.57 6.50
N GLY A 44 6.16 3.75 5.80
CA GLY A 44 6.14 4.36 4.48
C GLY A 44 6.47 5.85 4.52
N GLY A 45 5.92 6.59 5.49
CA GLY A 45 6.12 8.04 5.62
C GLY A 45 7.53 8.42 6.08
N TRP A 46 8.26 7.53 6.77
CA TRP A 46 9.58 7.84 7.30
C TRP A 46 10.65 8.02 6.21
N ILE A 47 10.53 7.28 5.10
CA ILE A 47 11.50 7.32 3.99
C ILE A 47 11.61 8.73 3.38
N PRO A 48 10.53 9.38 2.91
CA PRO A 48 10.63 10.72 2.33
C PRO A 48 11.10 11.78 3.33
N ILE A 49 10.76 11.67 4.63
CA ILE A 49 11.26 12.58 5.68
C ILE A 49 12.79 12.49 5.78
N THR A 50 13.32 11.28 5.80
CA THR A 50 14.76 11.03 5.92
C THR A 50 15.47 11.52 4.66
N THR A 51 14.95 11.20 3.47
CA THR A 51 15.50 11.65 2.20
C THR A 51 15.56 13.18 2.10
N TYR A 52 14.48 13.88 2.46
CA TYR A 52 14.44 15.35 2.47
C TYR A 52 15.48 15.95 3.42
N SER A 53 15.59 15.41 4.64
CA SER A 53 16.54 15.89 5.65
C SER A 53 18.00 15.70 5.20
N ILE A 54 18.29 14.60 4.49
CA ILE A 54 19.63 14.35 3.94
C ILE A 54 19.95 15.34 2.82
N ILE A 55 19.03 15.52 1.86
CA ILE A 55 19.21 16.44 0.72
C ILE A 55 19.53 17.85 1.21
N HIS A 56 18.71 18.38 2.13
CA HIS A 56 18.74 19.80 2.48
C HIS A 56 19.72 20.18 3.58
N TRP A 57 20.17 19.21 4.40
CA TRP A 57 21.09 19.51 5.52
C TRP A 57 22.45 18.82 5.44
N HIS A 58 22.59 17.72 4.70
CA HIS A 58 23.78 16.85 4.80
C HIS A 58 24.50 16.61 3.48
N VAL A 59 23.80 16.69 2.34
CA VAL A 59 24.38 16.32 1.03
C VAL A 59 25.54 17.25 0.60
N GLN A 60 25.54 18.51 1.05
CA GLN A 60 26.59 19.48 0.73
C GLN A 60 27.91 19.17 1.45
N SER A 61 27.84 18.66 2.68
CA SER A 61 29.02 18.29 3.47
C SER A 61 29.52 16.88 3.16
N MET A 62 28.62 15.99 2.74
CA MET A 62 28.96 14.59 2.41
C MET A 62 28.27 14.17 1.10
N PRO A 63 28.89 14.45 -0.07
CA PRO A 63 28.29 14.15 -1.38
C PRO A 63 27.95 12.67 -1.60
N LEU A 64 28.64 11.74 -0.91
CA LEU A 64 28.35 10.31 -0.99
C LEU A 64 26.92 9.96 -0.51
N LEU A 65 26.30 10.81 0.31
CA LEU A 65 24.91 10.65 0.74
C LEU A 65 23.89 10.72 -0.40
N TRP A 66 24.27 11.23 -1.58
CA TRP A 66 23.43 11.16 -2.78
C TRP A 66 23.05 9.73 -3.17
N LEU A 67 23.86 8.72 -2.84
CA LEU A 67 23.51 7.32 -3.06
C LEU A 67 22.32 6.89 -2.18
N LEU A 68 22.30 7.34 -0.92
CA LEU A 68 21.20 7.07 0.01
C LEU A 68 19.94 7.84 -0.40
N VAL A 69 20.11 9.09 -0.85
CA VAL A 69 19.03 9.90 -1.43
C VAL A 69 18.43 9.21 -2.65
N ALA A 70 19.26 8.77 -3.59
CA ALA A 70 18.80 8.07 -4.79
C ALA A 70 18.01 6.81 -4.45
N GLY A 71 18.47 6.01 -3.47
CA GLY A 71 17.72 4.86 -2.97
C GLY A 71 16.34 5.24 -2.41
N GLY A 72 16.27 6.30 -1.59
CA GLY A 72 15.02 6.80 -1.04
C GLY A 72 14.06 7.36 -2.10
N LEU A 73 14.58 8.10 -3.08
CA LEU A 73 13.79 8.63 -4.21
C LEU A 73 13.24 7.50 -5.08
N VAL A 74 14.05 6.46 -5.39
CA VAL A 74 13.56 5.30 -6.17
C VAL A 74 12.47 4.54 -5.42
N TYR A 75 12.67 4.28 -4.13
CA TYR A 75 11.66 3.62 -3.28
C TYR A 75 10.33 4.39 -3.28
N SER A 76 10.41 5.70 -3.04
CA SER A 76 9.24 6.57 -2.99
C SER A 76 8.58 6.70 -4.37
N ALA A 77 9.36 6.95 -5.43
CA ALA A 77 8.87 7.10 -6.79
C ALA A 77 8.08 5.87 -7.27
N LEU A 78 8.55 4.65 -6.98
CA LEU A 78 7.84 3.42 -7.33
C LEU A 78 6.48 3.32 -6.63
N THR A 79 6.45 3.64 -5.33
CA THR A 79 5.23 3.61 -4.51
C THR A 79 4.23 4.66 -5.00
N VAL A 80 4.68 5.90 -5.17
CA VAL A 80 3.87 7.03 -5.65
C VAL A 80 3.38 6.77 -7.08
N TYR A 81 4.19 6.18 -7.96
CA TYR A 81 3.79 5.84 -9.32
C TYR A 81 2.62 4.84 -9.34
N GLN A 82 2.73 3.75 -8.57
CA GLN A 82 1.66 2.74 -8.52
C GLN A 82 0.37 3.34 -7.97
N TRP A 83 0.47 4.14 -6.91
CA TRP A 83 -0.68 4.84 -6.33
C TRP A 83 -1.29 5.87 -7.29
N ALA A 84 -0.48 6.68 -7.95
CA ALA A 84 -0.94 7.65 -8.93
C ALA A 84 -1.57 6.96 -10.15
N LYS A 85 -1.06 5.80 -10.56
CA LYS A 85 -1.65 5.01 -11.66
C LYS A 85 -3.03 4.47 -11.27
N LEU A 86 -3.21 4.03 -10.02
CA LEU A 86 -4.52 3.64 -9.48
C LEU A 86 -5.48 4.82 -9.39
N ALA A 87 -4.98 6.03 -9.10
CA ALA A 87 -5.80 7.23 -9.00
C ALA A 87 -6.21 7.83 -10.35
N PHE A 88 -5.27 7.92 -11.29
CA PHE A 88 -5.45 8.64 -12.56
C PHE A 88 -5.85 7.75 -13.73
N HIS A 89 -5.71 6.43 -13.59
CA HIS A 89 -5.91 5.45 -14.67
C HIS A 89 -5.10 5.75 -15.95
N GLN A 90 -4.02 6.53 -15.84
CA GLN A 90 -3.18 6.96 -16.96
C GLN A 90 -1.71 6.98 -16.55
N SER A 91 -0.89 6.13 -17.18
CA SER A 91 0.53 5.98 -16.82
C SER A 91 1.33 7.27 -17.01
N LEU A 92 1.05 8.03 -18.08
CA LEU A 92 1.79 9.27 -18.35
C LEU A 92 1.52 10.35 -17.28
N LYS A 93 0.27 10.48 -16.82
CA LYS A 93 -0.08 11.37 -15.70
C LYS A 93 0.62 10.95 -14.41
N ALA A 94 0.67 9.65 -14.14
CA ALA A 94 1.36 9.11 -12.98
C ALA A 94 2.87 9.41 -13.01
N ILE A 95 3.53 9.24 -14.16
CA ILE A 95 4.95 9.59 -14.33
C ILE A 95 5.16 11.09 -14.11
N GLY A 96 4.36 11.94 -14.76
CA GLY A 96 4.47 13.39 -14.62
C GLY A 96 4.27 13.85 -13.17
N PHE A 97 3.31 13.24 -12.46
CA PHE A 97 3.06 13.51 -11.05
C PHE A 97 4.26 13.13 -10.16
N VAL A 98 4.84 11.95 -10.36
CA VAL A 98 6.02 11.49 -9.59
C VAL A 98 7.22 12.39 -9.85
N VAL A 99 7.54 12.66 -11.11
CA VAL A 99 8.69 13.50 -11.49
C VAL A 99 8.54 14.90 -10.92
N LEU A 100 7.33 15.48 -11.01
CA LEU A 100 7.07 16.80 -10.45
C LEU A 100 7.23 16.81 -8.93
N LEU A 101 6.66 15.83 -8.23
CA LEU A 101 6.64 15.82 -6.76
C LEU A 101 8.03 15.54 -6.16
N GLU A 102 8.70 14.48 -6.63
CA GLU A 102 10.05 14.10 -6.18
C GLU A 102 11.09 15.14 -6.63
N GLY A 103 10.97 15.61 -7.88
CA GLY A 103 11.87 16.61 -8.45
C GLY A 103 11.73 17.96 -7.76
N ALA A 104 10.50 18.43 -7.51
CA ALA A 104 10.27 19.68 -6.80
C ALA A 104 10.77 19.59 -5.34
N MET A 105 10.48 18.49 -4.63
CA MET A 105 10.97 18.29 -3.28
C MET A 105 12.52 18.30 -3.21
N THR A 106 13.18 17.73 -4.21
CA THR A 106 14.64 17.51 -4.20
C THR A 106 15.43 18.71 -4.70
N PHE A 107 15.01 19.31 -5.80
CA PHE A 107 15.81 20.27 -6.55
C PHE A 107 15.35 21.72 -6.40
N VAL A 108 14.13 21.97 -5.88
CA VAL A 108 13.66 23.34 -5.65
C VAL A 108 14.11 23.77 -4.25
N PRO A 109 14.97 24.81 -4.14
CA PRO A 109 15.51 25.24 -2.86
C PRO A 109 14.49 25.99 -1.99
N ASP A 110 13.35 26.40 -2.56
CA ASP A 110 12.29 27.11 -1.85
C ASP A 110 11.51 26.15 -0.93
N PRO A 111 11.57 26.32 0.41
CA PRO A 111 10.84 25.47 1.35
C PRO A 111 9.32 25.53 1.17
N TRP A 112 8.78 26.63 0.63
CA TRP A 112 7.35 26.74 0.36
C TRP A 112 6.86 25.79 -0.73
N ILE A 113 7.77 25.28 -1.55
CA ILE A 113 7.49 24.24 -2.54
C ILE A 113 7.92 22.88 -2.00
N GLY A 114 9.13 22.80 -1.42
CA GLY A 114 9.70 21.55 -0.93
C GLY A 114 8.89 20.89 0.20
N VAL A 115 8.45 21.66 1.19
CA VAL A 115 7.72 21.13 2.36
C VAL A 115 6.34 20.59 1.99
N PRO A 116 5.51 21.28 1.17
CA PRO A 116 4.26 20.69 0.70
C PRO A 116 4.46 19.42 -0.14
N CYS A 117 5.51 19.35 -0.97
CA CYS A 117 5.83 18.13 -1.72
C CYS A 117 6.20 16.98 -0.77
N LEU A 118 7.04 17.25 0.22
CA LEU A 118 7.36 16.28 1.28
C LEU A 118 6.09 15.80 2.00
N PHE A 119 5.21 16.71 2.41
CA PHE A 119 3.97 16.36 3.10
C PHE A 119 3.10 15.41 2.28
N LEU A 120 2.94 15.68 0.98
CA LEU A 120 2.21 14.79 0.07
C LEU A 120 2.91 13.44 -0.09
N LEU A 121 4.23 13.41 -0.21
CA LEU A 121 5.00 12.16 -0.30
C LEU A 121 4.85 11.30 0.95
N VAL A 122 4.89 11.91 2.14
CA VAL A 122 4.67 11.23 3.42
C VAL A 122 3.29 10.61 3.47
N ILE A 123 2.24 11.36 3.09
CA ILE A 123 0.87 10.84 3.06
C ILE A 123 0.75 9.68 2.07
N ILE A 124 1.22 9.84 0.84
CA ILE A 124 1.06 8.82 -0.21
C ILE A 124 1.81 7.55 0.17
N ASN A 125 3.09 7.63 0.52
CA ASN A 125 3.88 6.47 0.91
C ASN A 125 3.33 5.82 2.18
N GLY A 126 2.92 6.63 3.15
CA GLY A 126 2.33 6.12 4.38
C GLY A 126 1.01 5.39 4.14
N LEU A 127 0.08 5.98 3.37
CA LEU A 127 -1.18 5.33 3.05
C LEU A 127 -0.97 4.06 2.21
N ALA A 128 -0.02 4.09 1.26
CA ALA A 128 0.33 2.93 0.45
C ALA A 128 0.77 1.74 1.31
N THR A 129 1.79 1.94 2.12
CA THR A 129 2.33 0.88 2.98
C THR A 129 1.33 0.47 4.06
N GLY A 130 0.62 1.44 4.65
CA GLY A 130 -0.42 1.19 5.65
C GLY A 130 -1.57 0.34 5.12
N THR A 131 -2.10 0.66 3.95
CA THR A 131 -3.22 -0.11 3.36
C THR A 131 -2.78 -1.50 2.94
N THR A 132 -1.60 -1.66 2.33
CA THR A 132 -1.05 -2.98 2.00
C THR A 132 -0.91 -3.86 3.25
N LEU A 133 -0.30 -3.33 4.32
CA LEU A 133 -0.11 -4.10 5.56
C LEU A 133 -1.44 -4.43 6.26
N ALA A 134 -2.40 -3.51 6.24
CA ALA A 134 -3.72 -3.72 6.81
C ALA A 134 -4.54 -4.78 6.06
N LEU A 135 -4.48 -4.77 4.73
CA LEU A 135 -5.16 -5.75 3.87
C LEU A 135 -4.53 -7.14 4.00
N ASP A 136 -3.20 -7.22 4.04
CA ASP A 136 -2.46 -8.46 4.28
C ASP A 136 -2.84 -9.07 5.65
N HIS A 137 -2.86 -8.25 6.71
CA HIS A 137 -3.30 -8.70 8.03
C HIS A 137 -4.75 -9.22 8.03
N HIS A 138 -5.63 -8.63 7.23
CA HIS A 138 -7.01 -9.09 7.07
C HIS A 138 -7.09 -10.43 6.35
N GLN A 139 -6.30 -10.62 5.28
CA GLN A 139 -6.23 -11.89 4.54
C GLN A 139 -5.71 -13.02 5.43
N HIS A 140 -4.58 -12.81 6.11
CA HIS A 140 -4.03 -13.80 7.05
C HIS A 140 -5.02 -14.17 8.18
N ARG A 141 -5.79 -13.21 8.71
CA ARG A 141 -6.82 -13.53 9.72
C ARG A 141 -7.97 -14.39 9.19
N ARG A 142 -8.29 -14.32 7.90
CA ARG A 142 -9.36 -15.15 7.29
C ARG A 142 -8.92 -16.60 7.08
N GLU A 143 -7.62 -16.82 6.87
CA GLU A 143 -7.05 -18.15 6.61
C GLU A 143 -6.80 -18.95 7.89
N LEU A 144 -6.61 -18.27 9.04
CA LEU A 144 -6.42 -18.95 10.32
C LEU A 144 -7.70 -19.69 10.76
N PRO A 145 -7.63 -21.01 11.04
CA PRO A 145 -8.76 -21.76 11.58
C PRO A 145 -9.25 -21.12 12.88
N HIS A 146 -10.55 -20.82 12.97
CA HIS A 146 -11.12 -20.24 14.19
C HIS A 146 -10.82 -21.14 15.40
N PRO A 147 -10.15 -20.63 16.46
CA PRO A 147 -9.73 -21.44 17.62
C PRO A 147 -10.89 -22.19 18.31
N HIS A 148 -12.11 -21.65 18.23
CA HIS A 148 -13.28 -22.21 18.88
C HIS A 148 -13.96 -23.35 18.11
N SER A 149 -13.50 -23.69 16.90
CA SER A 149 -14.05 -24.82 16.13
C SER A 149 -13.56 -26.19 16.61
N ARG A 150 -12.53 -26.27 17.47
CA ARG A 150 -11.98 -27.53 18.01
C ARG A 150 -12.49 -27.93 19.39
N LEU A 151 -13.38 -27.13 20.01
CA LEU A 151 -13.84 -27.35 21.39
C LEU A 151 -15.36 -27.57 21.50
N ARG A 152 -16.00 -28.16 20.49
CA ARG A 152 -17.29 -28.83 20.73
C ARG A 152 -16.99 -30.27 21.17
N PRO A 153 -17.06 -30.59 22.47
CA PRO A 153 -17.09 -31.98 22.87
C PRO A 153 -18.31 -32.62 22.18
N GLN A 154 -18.02 -33.66 21.40
CA GLN A 154 -18.97 -34.55 20.75
C GLN A 154 -19.80 -35.26 21.84
N ARG A 155 -20.81 -34.57 22.38
CA ARG A 155 -21.66 -35.07 23.48
C ARG A 155 -22.81 -35.97 23.03
N ASP A 156 -22.88 -36.31 21.74
CA ASP A 156 -24.07 -36.98 21.17
C ASP A 156 -23.81 -38.43 20.67
N LEU A 157 -22.75 -39.11 21.14
CA LEU A 157 -22.47 -40.49 20.72
C LEU A 157 -22.56 -41.57 21.83
N VAL A 158 -23.27 -41.29 22.93
CA VAL A 158 -23.55 -42.29 23.99
C VAL A 158 -25.00 -42.21 24.44
N ARG A 159 -25.93 -42.46 23.51
CA ARG A 159 -27.29 -42.94 23.80
C ARG A 159 -27.71 -43.91 22.70
N GLY A 160 -27.26 -45.15 22.84
CA GLY A 160 -27.68 -46.31 22.07
C GLY A 160 -27.53 -47.53 22.96
#